data_AF-A0AAE9Z7S4-F1
#
_entry.id   AF-A0AAE9Z7S4-F1
#
_cell.length_a   1.000
_cell.length_b   1.000
_cell.length_c   1.000
_cell.angle_alpha   90.00
_cell.angle_beta   90.00
_cell.angle_gamma   90.00
#
_symmetry.space_group_name_H-M   'P 1'
#
loop_
_entity.id
_entity.type
_entity.pdbx_description
1 polymer ?
#
loop_
_entity_poly.entity_id
_entity_poly.type
_entity_poly.pdbx_seq_one_letter_code
_entity_poly.pdbx_strand_id
1 'polypeptide(L)'
;MSETKSKENSLDEAINACESNIKAHRKASMMAIFCAIFLLAGLFLFTAQYAILTSGTSDSERLALLNDVEEKELRITRLTEERYTDFSLERRQDELRVVISGLDEKPDDAKLIQSKTNLEEEISGIIKKYDERLISYQSDLEDAQMRLDEYIPKPILPNEIMLVLVSLTVIVISVFAALYRGHLNETTKNEHYLLGFYRVRIAANNAKLEGFQDDVRTLLVNGAFSIPSEKRSIAKDKVDSPLPGHPTSEIATKVVNILLEKSGRIIKKSSDEKKPNKSIQLTAEASAD
;
A
#
# COMPACT_ATOMS: atom_id res chain seq x y z
N MET A 1 14.48 42.31 61.08
CA MET A 1 14.47 41.55 59.82
C MET A 1 14.17 40.10 60.15
N SER A 2 12.90 39.73 60.17
CA SER A 2 12.46 38.37 60.50
C SER A 2 12.42 37.53 59.23
N GLU A 3 13.45 36.72 59.01
CA GLU A 3 13.37 35.55 58.12
C GLU A 3 12.52 34.46 58.78
N THR A 4 11.22 34.71 58.94
CA THR A 4 10.25 33.62 58.99
C THR A 4 10.02 33.16 57.56
N LYS A 5 11.04 32.53 56.96
CA LYS A 5 10.83 31.67 55.79
C LYS A 5 9.86 30.60 56.26
N SER A 6 8.62 30.74 55.82
CA SER A 6 7.58 29.73 55.90
C SER A 6 8.24 28.38 55.66
N LYS A 7 8.24 27.52 56.68
CA LYS A 7 8.41 26.08 56.46
C LYS A 7 7.17 25.68 55.66
N GLU A 8 7.19 25.93 54.36
CA GLU A 8 6.27 25.29 53.44
C GLU A 8 6.32 23.80 53.79
N ASN A 9 5.15 23.22 54.08
CA ASN A 9 5.10 21.83 54.44
C ASN A 9 5.72 21.05 53.28
N SER A 10 6.79 20.32 53.54
CA SER A 10 7.48 19.50 52.53
C SER A 10 6.53 18.55 51.78
N LEU A 11 5.38 18.24 52.39
CA LEU A 11 4.30 17.48 51.79
C LEU A 11 3.49 18.25 50.74
N ASP A 12 3.23 19.54 50.95
CA ASP A 12 2.58 20.40 49.95
C ASP A 12 3.51 20.60 48.73
N GLU A 13 4.81 20.74 48.96
CA GLU A 13 5.81 20.79 47.88
C GLU A 13 5.83 19.49 47.06
N ALA A 14 5.81 18.33 47.72
CA ALA A 14 5.77 17.03 47.04
C ALA A 14 4.49 16.80 46.24
N ILE A 15 3.33 17.23 46.75
CA ILE A 15 2.04 17.22 46.04
C ILE A 15 2.13 18.09 44.78
N ASN A 16 2.58 19.34 44.93
CA ASN A 16 2.71 20.28 43.83
C ASN A 16 3.70 19.78 42.75
N ALA A 17 4.79 19.13 43.17
CA ALA A 17 5.74 18.49 42.24
C ALA A 17 5.09 17.35 41.45
N CYS A 18 4.30 16.48 42.09
CA CYS A 18 3.57 15.40 41.40
C CYS A 18 2.54 15.96 40.41
N GLU A 19 1.75 16.97 40.80
CA GLU A 19 0.80 17.63 39.90
C GLU A 19 1.47 18.28 38.69
N SER A 20 2.61 18.96 38.93
CA SER A 20 3.40 19.58 37.87
C SER A 20 3.93 18.52 36.89
N ASN A 21 4.45 17.41 37.40
CA ASN A 21 4.93 16.29 36.58
C ASN A 21 3.81 15.65 35.76
N ILE A 22 2.62 15.45 36.35
CA ILE A 22 1.43 14.94 35.64
C ILE A 22 1.06 15.87 34.48
N LYS A 23 0.99 17.19 34.74
CA LYS A 23 0.67 18.20 33.71
C LYS A 23 1.74 18.20 32.60
N ALA A 24 3.02 18.13 32.97
CA ALA A 24 4.14 18.11 32.02
C ALA A 24 4.10 16.86 31.12
N HIS A 25 3.94 15.66 31.68
CA HIS A 25 3.88 14.42 30.90
C HIS A 25 2.63 14.32 30.03
N ARG A 26 1.46 14.77 30.50
CA ARG A 26 0.24 14.85 29.67
C ARG A 26 0.41 15.81 28.49
N LYS A 27 1.04 16.97 28.71
CA LYS A 27 1.35 17.91 27.64
C LYS A 27 2.34 17.31 26.64
N ALA A 28 3.39 16.65 27.11
CA ALA A 28 4.38 15.98 26.27
C ALA A 28 3.76 14.83 25.45
N SER A 29 2.86 14.02 26.03
CA SER A 29 2.17 12.95 25.31
C SER A 29 1.26 13.49 24.20
N MET A 30 0.55 14.59 24.47
CA MET A 30 -0.28 15.25 23.46
C MET A 30 0.59 15.82 22.33
N MET A 31 1.71 16.48 22.68
CA MET A 31 2.65 17.01 21.69
C MET A 31 3.23 15.89 20.81
N ALA A 32 3.58 14.74 21.39
CA ALA A 32 4.04 13.57 20.65
C ALA A 32 2.99 13.07 19.65
N ILE A 33 1.71 13.03 20.03
CA ILE A 33 0.61 12.68 19.10
C ILE A 33 0.50 13.70 17.97
N PHE A 34 0.54 15.00 18.27
CA PHE A 34 0.49 16.05 17.24
C PHE A 34 1.66 15.95 16.26
N CYS A 35 2.88 15.71 16.76
CA CYS A 35 4.05 15.48 15.92
C CYS A 35 3.88 14.24 15.04
N ALA A 36 3.35 13.14 15.57
CA ALA A 36 3.08 11.92 14.81
C ALA A 36 2.07 12.18 13.68
N ILE A 37 0.95 12.86 13.99
CA ILE A 37 -0.08 13.20 13.00
C ILE A 37 0.51 14.09 11.90
N PHE A 38 1.31 15.10 12.27
CA PHE A 38 1.92 16.00 11.31
C PHE A 38 2.90 15.28 10.38
N LEU A 39 3.75 14.40 10.92
CA LEU A 39 4.67 13.57 10.13
C LEU A 39 3.92 12.60 9.21
N LEU A 40 2.86 11.95 9.70
CA LEU A 40 2.04 11.06 8.89
C LEU A 40 1.32 11.80 7.77
N ALA A 41 0.81 13.01 8.04
CA ALA A 41 0.20 13.86 7.03
C ALA A 41 1.22 14.29 5.96
N GLY A 42 2.43 14.68 6.36
CA GLY A 42 3.51 14.99 5.42
C GLY A 42 3.90 13.80 4.55
N LEU A 43 4.00 12.61 5.15
CA LEU A 43 4.31 11.37 4.43
C LEU A 43 3.18 11.01 3.46
N PHE A 44 1.91 11.16 3.87
CA PHE A 44 0.75 10.95 3.01
C PHE A 44 0.73 11.92 1.82
N LEU A 45 0.93 13.22 2.06
CA LEU A 45 1.01 14.22 0.99
C LEU A 45 2.14 13.92 0.01
N PHE A 46 3.31 13.52 0.52
CA PHE A 46 4.43 13.09 -0.32
C PHE A 46 4.05 11.90 -1.20
N THR A 47 3.43 10.85 -0.62
CA THR A 47 2.97 9.69 -1.40
C THR A 47 1.91 10.05 -2.43
N ALA A 48 1.00 10.97 -2.13
CA ALA A 48 -0.05 11.41 -3.04
C ALA A 48 0.51 12.22 -4.22
N GLN A 49 1.38 13.19 -3.94
CA GLN A 49 2.07 13.98 -4.99
C GLN A 49 2.90 13.08 -5.90
N TYR A 50 3.60 12.12 -5.30
CA TYR A 50 4.37 11.14 -6.04
C TYR A 50 3.48 10.25 -6.91
N ALA A 51 2.36 9.75 -6.37
CA ALA A 51 1.41 8.95 -7.12
C ALA A 51 0.87 9.70 -8.35
N ILE A 52 0.53 10.99 -8.20
CA ILE A 52 0.07 11.85 -9.30
C ILE A 52 1.14 12.00 -10.38
N LEU A 53 2.40 12.21 -10.00
CA LEU A 53 3.53 12.29 -10.94
C LEU A 53 3.70 10.99 -11.74
N THR A 54 3.42 9.83 -11.12
CA THR A 54 3.56 8.52 -11.77
C THR A 54 2.35 8.09 -12.59
N SER A 55 1.13 8.43 -12.21
CA SER A 55 -0.09 7.92 -12.86
C SER A 55 -0.49 8.68 -14.13
N GLY A 56 -0.05 9.93 -14.28
CA GLY A 56 -0.64 10.83 -15.29
C GLY A 56 -0.16 10.69 -16.73
N THR A 57 0.95 10.01 -17.02
CA THR A 57 1.59 10.09 -18.36
C THR A 57 1.84 8.75 -19.05
N SER A 58 1.92 7.64 -18.31
CA SER A 58 2.28 6.36 -18.90
C SER A 58 1.18 5.81 -19.82
N ASP A 59 0.00 5.60 -19.25
CA ASP A 59 -0.95 4.69 -19.91
C ASP A 59 -1.73 5.37 -21.05
N SER A 60 -1.96 6.67 -20.96
CA SER A 60 -2.62 7.43 -22.03
C SER A 60 -1.74 7.59 -23.27
N GLU A 61 -0.44 7.86 -23.09
CA GLU A 61 0.53 7.97 -24.20
C GLU A 61 0.69 6.63 -24.90
N ARG A 62 0.85 5.54 -24.14
CA ARG A 62 0.92 4.19 -24.70
C ARG A 62 -0.35 3.82 -25.47
N LEU A 63 -1.52 4.13 -24.92
CA LEU A 63 -2.80 3.83 -25.55
C LEU A 63 -3.01 4.67 -26.82
N ALA A 64 -2.54 5.91 -26.83
CA ALA A 64 -2.53 6.74 -28.03
C ALA A 64 -1.61 6.16 -29.13
N LEU A 65 -0.42 5.67 -28.76
CA LEU A 65 0.49 5.00 -29.71
C LEU A 65 -0.11 3.71 -30.25
N LEU A 66 -0.75 2.89 -29.40
CA LEU A 66 -1.45 1.68 -29.84
C LEU A 66 -2.58 1.99 -30.84
N ASN A 67 -3.38 3.02 -30.55
CA ASN A 67 -4.44 3.45 -31.44
C ASN A 67 -3.91 3.98 -32.78
N ASP A 68 -2.76 4.68 -32.79
CA ASP A 68 -2.10 5.14 -34.03
C ASP A 68 -1.64 3.96 -34.89
N VAL A 69 -1.06 2.92 -34.27
CA VAL A 69 -0.68 1.67 -34.97
C VAL A 69 -1.92 0.99 -35.55
N GLU A 70 -2.98 0.80 -34.76
CA GLU A 70 -4.23 0.17 -35.21
C GLU A 70 -4.87 0.95 -36.37
N GLU A 71 -4.91 2.29 -36.29
CA GLU A 71 -5.44 3.12 -37.36
C GLU A 71 -4.66 2.93 -38.68
N LYS A 72 -3.33 2.84 -38.60
CA LYS A 72 -2.45 2.65 -39.76
C LYS A 72 -2.59 1.26 -40.38
N GLU A 73 -2.68 0.21 -39.56
CA GLU A 73 -2.97 -1.16 -40.04
C GLU A 73 -4.32 -1.23 -40.77
N LEU A 74 -5.32 -0.53 -40.23
CA LEU A 74 -6.65 -0.46 -40.83
C LEU A 74 -6.66 0.32 -42.15
N ARG A 75 -5.83 1.37 -42.29
CA ARG A 75 -5.64 2.07 -43.58
C ARG A 75 -5.02 1.16 -44.65
N ILE A 76 -4.02 0.35 -44.30
CA ILE A 76 -3.42 -0.64 -45.21
C ILE A 76 -4.45 -1.68 -45.64
N THR A 77 -5.23 -2.18 -44.69
CA THR A 77 -6.30 -3.16 -44.96
C THR A 77 -7.34 -2.59 -45.92
N ARG A 78 -7.83 -1.37 -45.66
CA ARG A 78 -8.78 -0.68 -46.55
C ARG A 78 -8.22 -0.43 -47.95
N LEU A 79 -6.96 -0.02 -48.07
CA LEU A 79 -6.34 0.19 -49.39
C LEU A 79 -6.20 -1.13 -50.16
N THR A 80 -5.94 -2.22 -49.45
CA THR A 80 -5.87 -3.56 -50.03
C THR A 80 -7.24 -4.00 -50.53
N GLU A 81 -8.29 -3.79 -49.74
CA GLU A 81 -9.68 -4.04 -50.15
C GLU A 81 -10.11 -3.15 -51.34
N GLU A 82 -9.73 -1.87 -51.33
CA GLU A 82 -9.99 -0.93 -52.44
C GLU A 82 -9.35 -1.44 -53.73
N ARG A 83 -8.09 -1.90 -53.66
CA ARG A 83 -7.39 -2.50 -54.82
C ARG A 83 -8.12 -3.74 -55.37
N TYR A 84 -8.67 -4.59 -54.51
CA TYR A 84 -9.40 -5.79 -54.93
C TYR A 84 -10.79 -5.49 -55.48
N THR A 85 -11.42 -4.41 -55.02
CA THR A 85 -12.79 -4.02 -55.40
C THR A 85 -12.83 -2.94 -56.48
N ASP A 86 -11.67 -2.51 -56.99
CA ASP A 86 -11.57 -1.48 -58.01
C ASP A 86 -12.11 -2.00 -59.36
N PHE A 87 -13.38 -1.72 -59.61
CA PHE A 87 -14.08 -2.04 -60.86
C PHE A 87 -13.36 -1.49 -62.10
N SER A 88 -12.56 -0.42 -61.99
CA SER A 88 -11.83 0.10 -63.13
C SER A 88 -10.69 -0.84 -63.53
N LEU A 89 -10.00 -1.44 -62.56
CA LEU A 89 -8.94 -2.42 -62.82
C LEU A 89 -9.53 -3.70 -63.40
N GLU A 90 -10.61 -4.22 -62.80
CA GLU A 90 -11.30 -5.42 -63.28
C GLU A 90 -11.82 -5.23 -64.72
N ARG A 91 -12.50 -4.10 -64.98
CA ARG A 91 -12.98 -3.77 -66.32
C ARG A 91 -11.87 -3.68 -67.35
N ARG A 92 -10.74 -3.04 -67.02
CA ARG A 92 -9.59 -2.94 -67.94
C ARG A 92 -8.95 -4.31 -68.18
N GLN A 93 -8.89 -5.17 -67.17
CA GLN A 93 -8.42 -6.55 -67.33
C GLN A 93 -9.35 -7.37 -68.24
N ASP A 94 -10.66 -7.19 -68.11
CA ASP A 94 -11.62 -7.85 -68.99
C ASP A 94 -11.57 -7.31 -70.43
N GLU A 95 -11.43 -6.00 -70.61
CA GLU A 95 -11.16 -5.38 -71.93
C GLU A 95 -9.88 -5.95 -72.55
N LEU A 96 -8.82 -6.09 -71.76
CA LEU A 96 -7.55 -6.69 -72.20
C LEU A 96 -7.74 -8.17 -72.61
N ARG A 97 -8.51 -8.97 -71.86
CA ARG A 97 -8.81 -10.36 -72.21
C ARG A 97 -9.53 -10.47 -73.55
N VAL A 98 -10.51 -9.60 -73.80
CA VAL A 98 -11.22 -9.56 -75.09
C VAL A 98 -10.27 -9.22 -76.24
N VAL A 99 -9.38 -8.24 -76.05
CA VAL A 99 -8.37 -7.86 -77.05
C VAL A 99 -7.41 -9.01 -77.34
N ILE A 100 -6.98 -9.75 -76.31
CA ILE A 100 -6.11 -10.93 -76.46
C ILE A 100 -6.81 -12.02 -77.29
N SER A 101 -8.07 -12.36 -76.97
CA SER A 101 -8.83 -13.33 -77.76
C SER A 101 -8.99 -12.91 -79.22
N GLY A 102 -9.15 -11.61 -79.49
CA GLY A 102 -9.20 -11.09 -80.86
C GLY A 102 -7.86 -11.23 -81.61
N LEU A 103 -6.73 -11.10 -80.91
CA LEU A 103 -5.40 -11.32 -81.48
C LEU A 103 -5.13 -12.81 -81.78
N ASP A 104 -5.72 -13.73 -81.02
CA ASP A 104 -5.63 -15.16 -81.31
C ASP A 104 -6.29 -15.51 -82.66
N GLU A 105 -7.37 -14.80 -83.04
CA GLU A 105 -8.02 -14.94 -84.34
C GLU A 105 -7.27 -14.21 -85.47
N LYS A 106 -6.68 -13.05 -85.17
CA LYS A 106 -6.00 -12.17 -86.14
C LYS A 106 -4.69 -11.63 -85.54
N PRO A 107 -3.60 -12.42 -85.61
CA PRO A 107 -2.36 -12.08 -84.93
C PRO A 107 -1.69 -10.81 -85.48
N ASP A 108 -1.92 -10.49 -86.76
CA ASP A 108 -1.29 -9.36 -87.45
C ASP A 108 -2.15 -8.08 -87.47
N ASP A 109 -3.26 -8.03 -86.72
CA ASP A 109 -4.09 -6.83 -86.67
C ASP A 109 -3.41 -5.72 -85.82
N ALA A 110 -2.75 -4.80 -86.51
CA ALA A 110 -2.02 -3.68 -85.92
C ALA A 110 -2.87 -2.85 -84.93
N LYS A 111 -4.20 -2.74 -85.14
CA LYS A 111 -5.07 -1.99 -84.22
C LYS A 111 -5.27 -2.71 -82.90
N LEU A 112 -5.41 -4.04 -82.94
CA LEU A 112 -5.54 -4.86 -81.74
C LEU A 112 -4.23 -4.90 -80.95
N ILE A 113 -3.09 -4.97 -81.64
CA ILE A 113 -1.76 -4.89 -81.00
C ILE A 113 -1.61 -3.57 -80.25
N GLN A 114 -1.93 -2.44 -80.90
CA GLN A 114 -1.85 -1.12 -80.26
C GLN A 114 -2.84 -0.97 -79.08
N SER A 115 -4.05 -1.51 -79.21
CA SER A 115 -5.04 -1.50 -78.12
C SER A 115 -4.55 -2.31 -76.91
N LYS A 116 -3.92 -3.47 -77.16
CA LYS A 116 -3.33 -4.31 -76.12
C LYS A 116 -2.25 -3.54 -75.36
N THR A 117 -1.29 -2.94 -76.07
CA THR A 117 -0.19 -2.20 -75.42
C THR A 117 -0.69 -1.04 -74.58
N ASN A 118 -1.68 -0.30 -75.06
CA ASN A 118 -2.26 0.81 -74.31
C ASN A 118 -2.97 0.33 -73.03
N LEU A 119 -3.74 -0.76 -73.11
CA LEU A 119 -4.42 -1.33 -71.94
C LEU A 119 -3.44 -1.91 -70.92
N GLU A 120 -2.36 -2.56 -71.38
CA GLU A 120 -1.28 -3.04 -70.51
C GLU A 120 -0.59 -1.87 -69.79
N GLU A 121 -0.31 -0.76 -70.49
CA GLU A 121 0.26 0.45 -69.90
C GLU A 121 -0.69 1.09 -68.86
N GLU A 122 -1.99 1.19 -69.16
CA GLU A 122 -2.99 1.72 -68.23
C GLU A 122 -3.12 0.85 -66.97
N ILE A 123 -3.24 -0.47 -67.12
CA ILE A 123 -3.31 -1.42 -66.00
C ILE A 123 -2.04 -1.33 -65.16
N SER A 124 -0.87 -1.29 -65.80
CA SER A 124 0.42 -1.14 -65.11
C SER A 124 0.49 0.18 -64.35
N GLY A 125 -0.04 1.27 -64.90
CA GLY A 125 -0.10 2.57 -64.24
C GLY A 125 -0.99 2.55 -62.99
N ILE A 126 -2.17 1.91 -63.07
CA ILE A 126 -3.08 1.74 -61.93
C ILE A 126 -2.42 0.91 -60.83
N ILE A 127 -1.84 -0.25 -61.18
CA ILE A 127 -1.14 -1.12 -60.22
C ILE A 127 -0.01 -0.37 -59.53
N LYS A 128 0.83 0.33 -60.31
CA LYS A 128 1.94 1.13 -59.78
C LYS A 128 1.48 2.18 -58.77
N LYS A 129 0.36 2.86 -59.05
CA LYS A 129 -0.22 3.85 -58.13
C LYS A 129 -0.67 3.23 -56.80
N TYR A 130 -1.25 2.03 -56.81
CA TYR A 130 -1.60 1.32 -55.57
C TYR A 130 -0.36 0.86 -54.82
N ASP A 131 0.64 0.34 -55.52
CA ASP A 131 1.89 -0.12 -54.91
C ASP A 131 2.66 1.04 -54.25
N GLU A 132 2.73 2.21 -54.91
CA GLU A 132 3.33 3.43 -54.34
C GLU A 132 2.63 3.88 -53.05
N ARG A 133 1.29 3.84 -53.01
CA ARG A 133 0.50 4.16 -51.81
C ARG A 133 0.72 3.13 -50.70
N LEU A 134 0.77 1.84 -51.06
CA LEU A 134 0.97 0.76 -50.11
C LEU A 134 2.34 0.89 -49.43
N ILE A 135 3.40 1.17 -50.20
CA ILE A 135 4.75 1.41 -49.68
C ILE A 135 4.76 2.60 -48.71
N SER A 136 4.09 3.71 -49.06
CA SER A 136 3.98 4.87 -48.18
C SER A 136 3.31 4.52 -46.85
N TYR A 137 2.18 3.79 -46.88
CA TYR A 137 1.48 3.42 -45.66
C TYR A 137 2.24 2.39 -44.82
N GLN A 138 2.99 1.48 -45.45
CA GLN A 138 3.88 0.55 -44.76
C GLN A 138 4.99 1.31 -44.02
N SER A 139 5.60 2.31 -44.67
CA SER A 139 6.60 3.17 -44.01
C SER A 139 6.01 3.93 -42.82
N ASP A 140 4.78 4.45 -42.92
CA ASP A 140 4.12 5.15 -41.83
C ASP A 140 3.79 4.22 -40.64
N LEU A 141 3.43 2.96 -40.94
CA LEU A 141 3.20 1.92 -39.94
C LEU A 141 4.49 1.54 -39.23
N GLU A 142 5.59 1.36 -39.97
CA GLU A 142 6.90 1.03 -39.40
C GLU A 142 7.39 2.15 -38.46
N ASP A 143 7.22 3.42 -38.84
CA ASP A 143 7.51 4.56 -37.94
C ASP A 143 6.63 4.55 -36.68
N ALA A 144 5.34 4.19 -36.81
CA ALA A 144 4.44 4.05 -35.66
C ALA A 144 4.89 2.94 -34.71
N GLN A 145 5.24 1.78 -35.26
CA GLN A 145 5.73 0.62 -34.52
C GLN A 145 7.06 0.94 -33.84
N MET A 146 7.97 1.63 -34.53
CA MET A 146 9.24 2.07 -33.96
C MET A 146 9.03 2.99 -32.75
N ARG A 147 8.09 3.94 -32.81
CA ARG A 147 7.74 4.79 -31.66
C ARG A 147 7.12 4.00 -30.51
N LEU A 148 6.33 2.97 -30.81
CA LEU A 148 5.75 2.08 -29.81
C LEU A 148 6.81 1.17 -29.17
N ASP A 149 7.81 0.72 -29.93
CA ASP A 149 8.91 -0.12 -29.44
C ASP A 149 9.93 0.70 -28.64
N GLU A 150 10.18 1.95 -29.04
CA GLU A 150 10.98 2.90 -28.28
C GLU A 150 10.26 3.39 -27.01
N TYR A 151 8.95 3.19 -26.91
CA TYR A 151 8.18 3.52 -25.72
C TYR A 151 8.62 2.65 -24.54
N ILE A 152 9.56 3.18 -23.75
CA ILE A 152 9.92 2.63 -22.46
C ILE A 152 8.81 3.03 -21.49
N PRO A 153 7.99 2.09 -20.99
CA PRO A 153 7.00 2.43 -19.98
C PRO A 153 7.75 3.05 -18.80
N LYS A 154 7.39 4.30 -18.45
CA LYS A 154 7.89 4.91 -17.23
C LYS A 154 7.56 3.94 -16.10
N PRO A 155 8.54 3.47 -15.31
CA PRO A 155 8.28 2.45 -14.33
C PRO A 155 7.21 2.96 -13.38
N ILE A 156 6.07 2.28 -13.40
CA ILE A 156 5.14 2.26 -12.28
C ILE A 156 6.01 1.84 -11.10
N LEU A 157 6.18 2.76 -10.13
CA LEU A 157 7.01 2.62 -8.93
C LEU A 157 7.59 1.23 -8.71
N PRO A 158 8.94 1.09 -8.64
CA PRO A 158 9.52 -0.14 -8.12
C PRO A 158 8.80 -0.47 -6.80
N ASN A 159 8.22 -1.68 -6.71
CA ASN A 159 7.47 -2.14 -5.54
C ASN A 159 8.29 -1.96 -4.25
N GLU A 160 9.61 -1.95 -4.39
CA GLU A 160 10.61 -1.65 -3.38
C GLU A 160 10.42 -0.27 -2.74
N ILE A 161 10.16 0.79 -3.52
CA ILE A 161 9.98 2.15 -2.97
C ILE A 161 8.71 2.23 -2.14
N MET A 162 7.61 1.62 -2.61
CA MET A 162 6.37 1.54 -1.85
C MET A 162 6.56 0.76 -0.55
N LEU A 163 7.29 -0.35 -0.60
CA LEU A 163 7.62 -1.14 0.58
C LEU A 163 8.48 -0.36 1.59
N VAL A 164 9.45 0.42 1.10
CA VAL A 164 10.26 1.32 1.94
C VAL A 164 9.37 2.37 2.62
N LEU A 165 8.47 3.04 1.89
CA LEU A 165 7.57 4.04 2.46
C LEU A 165 6.60 3.45 3.50
N VAL A 166 6.04 2.28 3.24
CA VAL A 166 5.18 1.57 4.20
C VAL A 166 5.97 1.18 5.45
N SER A 167 7.19 0.63 5.28
CA SER A 167 8.05 0.25 6.41
C SER A 167 8.42 1.46 7.29
N LEU A 168 8.73 2.59 6.67
CA LEU A 168 9.03 3.85 7.36
C LEU A 168 7.83 4.32 8.18
N THR A 169 6.62 4.22 7.62
CA THR A 169 5.37 4.60 8.30
C THR A 169 5.15 3.74 9.55
N VAL A 170 5.36 2.43 9.45
CA VAL A 170 5.25 1.49 10.58
C VAL A 170 6.26 1.83 11.68
N ILE A 171 7.50 2.15 11.30
CA ILE A 171 8.55 2.55 12.25
C ILE A 171 8.17 3.84 12.99
N VAL A 172 7.73 4.87 12.27
CA VAL A 172 7.30 6.15 12.86
C VAL A 172 6.17 5.92 13.86
N ILE A 173 5.13 5.19 13.48
CA ILE A 173 4.00 4.87 14.37
C ILE A 173 4.49 4.13 15.61
N SER A 174 5.39 3.15 15.45
CA SER A 174 5.92 2.35 16.56
C SER A 174 6.71 3.18 17.57
N VAL A 175 7.55 4.10 17.09
CA VAL A 175 8.34 5.01 17.93
C VAL A 175 7.42 5.94 18.72
N PHE A 176 6.44 6.58 18.06
CA PHE A 176 5.51 7.47 18.74
C PHE A 176 4.60 6.74 19.73
N ALA A 177 4.15 5.52 19.40
CA ALA A 177 3.38 4.70 20.32
C ALA A 177 4.19 4.33 21.58
N ALA A 178 5.48 4.03 21.44
CA ALA A 178 6.36 3.75 22.57
C ALA A 178 6.56 5.00 23.45
N LEU A 179 6.80 6.17 22.86
CA LEU A 179 6.93 7.44 23.58
C LEU A 179 5.64 7.82 24.31
N TYR A 180 4.50 7.70 23.62
CA TYR A 180 3.18 7.95 24.21
C TYR A 180 2.93 7.05 25.42
N ARG A 181 3.21 5.74 25.29
CA ARG A 181 3.10 4.78 26.41
C ARG A 181 4.05 5.11 27.56
N GLY A 182 5.26 5.58 27.25
CA GLY A 182 6.21 6.05 28.26
C GLY A 182 5.63 7.18 29.11
N HIS A 183 5.07 8.22 28.48
CA HIS A 183 4.46 9.34 29.18
C HIS A 183 3.21 8.95 29.97
N LEU A 184 2.39 8.02 29.47
CA LEU A 184 1.26 7.49 30.22
C LEU A 184 1.72 6.75 31.49
N ASN A 185 2.73 5.89 31.38
CA ASN A 185 3.26 5.16 32.53
C ASN A 185 3.79 6.13 33.61
N GLU A 186 4.53 7.17 33.21
CA GLU A 186 5.03 8.18 34.16
C GLU A 186 3.89 9.01 34.77
N THR A 187 2.84 9.31 34.00
CA THR A 187 1.63 9.96 34.52
C THR A 187 0.97 9.11 35.60
N THR A 188 0.74 7.82 35.34
CA THR A 188 0.13 6.89 36.31
C THR A 188 0.98 6.74 37.57
N LYS A 189 2.32 6.68 37.46
CA LYS A 189 3.21 6.66 38.63
C LYS A 189 3.05 7.92 39.49
N ASN A 190 3.05 9.10 38.87
CA ASN A 190 2.90 10.36 39.60
C ASN A 190 1.49 10.51 40.21
N GLU A 191 0.44 10.01 39.54
CA GLU A 191 -0.92 9.96 40.10
C GLU A 191 -0.99 9.05 41.33
N HIS A 192 -0.31 7.90 41.31
CA HIS A 192 -0.22 7.01 42.46
C HIS A 192 0.52 7.66 43.63
N TYR A 193 1.64 8.33 43.37
CA TYR A 193 2.37 9.09 44.38
C TYR A 193 1.55 10.25 44.95
N LEU A 194 0.85 10.99 44.09
CA LEU A 194 -0.05 12.07 44.49
C LEU A 194 -1.12 11.58 45.47
N LEU A 195 -1.78 10.45 45.16
CA LEU A 195 -2.74 9.79 46.06
C LEU A 195 -2.07 9.36 47.37
N GLY A 196 -0.86 8.81 47.32
CA GLY A 196 -0.07 8.46 48.50
C GLY A 196 0.20 9.66 49.41
N PHE A 197 0.61 10.79 48.84
CA PHE A 197 0.83 12.02 49.60
C PHE A 197 -0.45 12.57 50.21
N TYR A 198 -1.59 12.54 49.50
CA TYR A 198 -2.88 12.92 50.08
C TYR A 198 -3.29 12.01 51.26
N ARG A 199 -3.07 10.69 51.17
CA ARG A 199 -3.32 9.76 52.28
C ARG A 199 -2.47 10.10 53.51
N VAL A 200 -1.18 10.37 53.31
CA VAL A 200 -0.28 10.79 54.39
C VAL A 200 -0.70 12.14 54.97
N ARG A 201 -1.13 13.09 54.14
CA ARG A 201 -1.67 14.40 54.59
C ARG A 201 -2.87 14.24 55.51
N ILE A 202 -3.83 13.41 55.11
CA ILE A 202 -5.05 13.14 55.88
C ILE A 202 -4.66 12.49 57.21
N ALA A 203 -3.78 11.49 57.19
CA ALA A 203 -3.28 10.84 58.40
C ALA A 203 -2.56 11.81 59.34
N ALA A 204 -1.73 12.71 58.81
CA ALA A 204 -0.98 13.70 59.58
C ALA A 204 -1.89 14.77 60.20
N ASN A 205 -2.85 15.30 59.42
CA ASN A 205 -3.78 16.33 59.88
C ASN A 205 -4.74 15.80 60.97
N ASN A 206 -5.07 14.51 60.94
CA ASN A 206 -5.95 13.88 61.92
C ASN A 206 -5.22 13.20 63.08
N ALA A 207 -3.88 13.28 63.14
CA ALA A 207 -3.07 12.56 64.13
C ALA A 207 -3.37 12.92 65.60
N LYS A 208 -3.99 14.09 65.85
CA LYS A 208 -4.31 14.58 67.21
C LYS A 208 -5.79 14.40 67.61
N LEU A 209 -6.66 13.96 66.70
CA LEU A 209 -8.07 13.76 67.01
C LEU A 209 -8.27 12.46 67.78
N GLU A 210 -8.87 12.54 68.98
CA GLU A 210 -9.34 11.37 69.72
C GLU A 210 -10.32 10.56 68.85
N GLY A 211 -10.07 9.26 68.72
CA GLY A 211 -10.85 8.35 67.86
C GLY A 211 -10.27 8.14 66.46
N PHE A 212 -9.26 8.91 66.03
CA PHE A 212 -8.47 8.57 64.83
C PHE A 212 -7.47 7.45 65.17
N GLN A 213 -8.01 6.23 65.29
CA GLN A 213 -7.30 5.06 65.77
C GLN A 213 -6.02 4.80 64.98
N ASP A 214 -5.00 4.27 65.67
CA ASP A 214 -3.70 3.91 65.07
C ASP A 214 -3.87 2.98 63.86
N ASP A 215 -4.92 2.16 63.83
CA ASP A 215 -5.28 1.29 62.71
C ASP A 215 -5.62 2.06 61.43
N VAL A 216 -6.44 3.13 61.51
CA VAL A 216 -6.82 3.94 60.34
C VAL A 216 -5.60 4.68 59.79
N ARG A 217 -4.76 5.21 60.69
CA ARG A 217 -3.50 5.85 60.32
C ARG A 217 -2.56 4.87 59.62
N THR A 218 -2.43 3.67 60.17
CA THR A 218 -1.61 2.60 59.61
C THR A 218 -2.14 2.17 58.26
N LEU A 219 -3.46 2.02 58.08
CA LEU A 219 -4.06 1.70 56.78
C LEU A 219 -3.86 2.82 55.74
N LEU A 220 -3.87 4.09 56.15
CA LEU A 220 -3.64 5.21 55.24
C LEU A 220 -2.18 5.32 54.79
N VAL A 221 -1.22 5.04 55.69
CA VAL A 221 0.22 5.20 55.42
C VAL A 221 0.85 3.93 54.84
N ASN A 222 0.43 2.75 55.33
CA ASN A 222 0.98 1.48 54.90
C ASN A 222 0.58 1.19 53.44
N GLY A 223 1.58 0.98 52.58
CA GLY A 223 1.37 0.83 51.15
C GLY A 223 0.92 2.10 50.41
N ALA A 224 0.99 3.30 51.02
CA ALA A 224 0.63 4.54 50.33
C ALA A 224 1.44 4.79 49.04
N PHE A 225 2.68 4.30 49.01
CA PHE A 225 3.59 4.41 47.87
C PHE A 225 3.92 3.04 47.24
N SER A 226 3.26 1.96 47.66
CA SER A 226 3.44 0.67 47.00
C SER A 226 2.72 0.71 45.66
N ILE A 227 3.45 1.07 44.62
CA ILE A 227 2.97 0.86 43.25
C ILE A 227 2.95 -0.65 43.05
N PRO A 228 1.79 -1.27 42.74
CA PRO A 228 1.78 -2.66 42.31
C PRO A 228 2.66 -2.71 41.05
N SER A 229 3.90 -3.16 41.23
CA SER A 229 4.74 -3.46 40.10
C SER A 229 4.08 -4.66 39.45
N GLU A 230 3.25 -4.40 38.44
CA GLU A 230 2.79 -5.44 37.54
C GLU A 230 4.06 -6.08 36.99
N LYS A 231 4.46 -7.21 37.57
CA LYS A 231 5.32 -8.18 36.92
C LYS A 231 4.52 -8.64 35.71
N ARG A 232 4.54 -7.85 34.63
CA ARG A 232 3.94 -8.16 33.34
C ARG A 232 4.72 -9.33 32.74
N SER A 233 4.42 -10.52 33.26
CA SER A 233 4.67 -11.75 32.54
C SER A 233 3.69 -11.76 31.38
N ILE A 234 4.18 -11.34 30.21
CA ILE A 234 3.46 -11.24 28.94
C ILE A 234 2.85 -12.60 28.50
N ALA A 235 3.12 -13.69 29.22
CA ALA A 235 2.88 -15.04 28.73
C ALA A 235 1.60 -15.75 29.19
N LYS A 236 0.84 -15.31 30.21
CA LYS A 236 -0.25 -16.18 30.73
C LYS A 236 -1.60 -15.61 31.16
N ASP A 237 -1.72 -14.33 31.55
CA ASP A 237 -3.00 -13.86 32.09
C ASP A 237 -3.72 -12.92 31.11
N LYS A 238 -5.05 -13.08 31.03
CA LYS A 238 -5.95 -12.23 30.25
C LYS A 238 -5.56 -10.77 30.51
N VAL A 239 -5.46 -9.98 29.44
CA VAL A 239 -5.25 -8.54 29.59
C VAL A 239 -6.54 -7.99 30.18
N ASP A 240 -6.50 -7.56 31.43
CA ASP A 240 -7.59 -6.80 32.05
C ASP A 240 -7.45 -5.32 31.67
N SER A 241 -8.60 -4.63 31.57
CA SER A 241 -8.64 -3.23 31.20
C SER A 241 -7.87 -2.40 32.24
N PRO A 242 -6.88 -1.57 31.86
CA PRO A 242 -6.16 -0.70 32.80
C PRO A 242 -7.07 0.36 33.47
N LEU A 243 -8.26 0.59 32.90
CA LEU A 243 -9.31 1.44 33.42
C LEU A 243 -10.65 0.68 33.32
N PRO A 244 -11.03 -0.12 34.32
CA PRO A 244 -12.35 -0.76 34.32
C PRO A 244 -13.45 0.31 34.26
N GLY A 245 -14.39 0.18 33.32
CA GLY A 245 -15.47 1.15 33.11
C GLY A 245 -15.22 2.26 32.07
N HIS A 246 -14.04 2.33 31.45
CA HIS A 246 -13.79 3.27 30.34
C HIS A 246 -14.07 2.62 28.97
N PRO A 247 -15.02 3.12 28.17
CA PRO A 247 -15.53 2.41 26.99
C PRO A 247 -14.45 2.11 25.93
N THR A 248 -13.54 3.05 25.68
CA THR A 248 -12.42 2.82 24.75
C THR A 248 -11.38 1.83 25.27
N SER A 249 -11.18 1.77 26.59
CA SER A 249 -10.24 0.82 27.20
C SER A 249 -10.79 -0.60 27.11
N GLU A 250 -12.07 -0.79 27.39
CA GLU A 250 -12.73 -2.11 27.28
C GLU A 250 -12.75 -2.64 25.84
N ILE A 251 -13.03 -1.78 24.85
CA ILE A 251 -13.02 -2.17 23.44
C ILE A 251 -11.61 -2.60 23.00
N ALA A 252 -10.58 -1.81 23.32
CA ALA A 252 -9.20 -2.12 22.97
C ALA A 252 -8.76 -3.45 23.61
N THR A 253 -9.11 -3.66 24.88
CA THR A 253 -8.80 -4.88 25.63
C THR A 253 -9.49 -6.11 25.03
N LYS A 254 -10.75 -5.96 24.59
CA LYS A 254 -11.50 -7.02 23.91
C LYS A 254 -10.89 -7.41 22.57
N VAL A 255 -10.46 -6.44 21.76
CA VAL A 255 -9.79 -6.69 20.48
C VAL A 255 -8.45 -7.41 20.68
N VAL A 256 -7.65 -6.98 21.66
CA VAL A 256 -6.37 -7.62 21.98
C VAL A 256 -6.56 -9.06 22.46
N ASN A 257 -7.54 -9.31 23.34
CA ASN A 257 -7.84 -10.66 23.82
C ASN A 257 -8.32 -11.58 22.68
N ILE A 258 -9.13 -11.07 21.73
CA ILE A 258 -9.53 -11.83 20.53
C ILE A 258 -8.31 -12.19 19.66
N LEU A 259 -7.38 -11.25 19.46
CA LEU A 259 -6.18 -11.50 18.66
C LEU A 259 -5.24 -12.51 19.32
N LEU A 260 -5.05 -12.43 20.64
CA LEU A 260 -4.25 -13.37 21.42
C LEU A 260 -4.87 -14.77 21.46
N GLU A 261 -6.19 -14.86 21.59
CA GLU A 261 -6.88 -16.14 21.56
C GLU A 261 -6.77 -16.80 20.18
N LYS A 262 -6.88 -16.00 19.11
CA LYS A 262 -6.76 -16.48 17.73
C LYS A 262 -5.33 -16.91 17.40
N SER A 263 -4.30 -16.18 17.85
CA SER A 263 -2.89 -16.56 17.65
C SER A 263 -2.49 -17.78 18.49
N GLY A 264 -2.97 -17.89 19.73
CA GLY A 264 -2.75 -19.06 20.58
C GLY A 264 -3.35 -20.35 19.99
N ARG A 265 -4.51 -20.27 19.31
CA ARG A 265 -5.09 -21.41 18.59
C ARG A 265 -4.25 -21.84 17.38
N ILE A 266 -3.61 -20.91 16.67
CA ILE A 266 -2.72 -21.23 15.53
C ILE A 266 -1.47 -21.97 16.00
N ILE A 267 -0.91 -21.59 17.16
CA ILE A 267 0.26 -22.25 17.76
C ILE A 267 -0.09 -23.64 18.31
N LYS A 268 -1.27 -23.82 18.91
CA LYS A 268 -1.72 -25.16 19.33
C LYS A 268 -1.94 -26.11 18.15
N LYS A 269 -2.56 -25.60 17.07
CA LYS A 269 -2.85 -26.42 15.88
C LYS A 269 -1.58 -26.92 15.17
N SER A 270 -0.49 -26.14 15.17
CA SER A 270 0.80 -26.58 14.62
C SER A 270 1.56 -27.57 15.51
N SER A 271 1.27 -27.61 16.82
CA SER A 271 1.89 -28.57 17.75
C SER A 271 1.22 -29.95 17.77
N ASP A 272 -0.09 -30.02 17.49
CA ASP A 272 -0.84 -31.29 17.48
C ASP A 272 -0.70 -32.07 16.15
N GLU A 273 -0.28 -31.43 15.07
CA GLU A 273 -0.14 -32.05 13.74
C GLU A 273 1.21 -32.76 13.51
N LYS A 274 2.10 -32.77 14.52
CA LYS A 274 3.45 -33.37 14.46
C LYS A 274 3.57 -34.69 15.22
N LYS A 275 2.53 -35.52 15.25
CA LYS A 275 2.68 -36.95 15.65
C LYS A 275 3.09 -37.78 14.43
N PRO A 276 4.25 -38.46 14.45
CA PRO A 276 4.66 -39.31 13.34
C PRO A 276 3.69 -40.49 13.19
N ASN A 277 3.13 -40.62 12.00
CA ASN A 277 2.27 -41.74 11.61
C ASN A 277 3.13 -43.02 11.59
N LYS A 278 2.97 -43.87 12.62
CA LYS A 278 3.74 -45.10 12.84
C LYS A 278 3.16 -46.27 12.04
N SER A 279 3.08 -46.13 10.71
CA SER A 279 2.44 -47.12 9.84
C SER A 279 3.16 -47.33 8.50
N ILE A 280 4.50 -47.38 8.48
CA ILE A 280 5.25 -47.96 7.36
C ILE A 280 6.49 -48.69 7.90
N GLN A 281 6.29 -49.90 8.41
CA GLN A 281 7.33 -50.93 8.55
C GLN A 281 6.65 -52.28 8.37
N LEU A 282 6.59 -52.77 7.12
CA LEU A 282 6.39 -54.18 6.75
C LEU A 282 6.38 -54.25 5.23
N THR A 283 7.54 -54.52 4.64
CA THR A 283 7.76 -55.21 3.34
C THR A 283 9.22 -55.07 2.94
N ALA A 284 10.10 -55.86 3.57
CA ALA A 284 11.43 -56.15 3.04
C ALA A 284 11.96 -57.42 3.72
N GLU A 285 11.43 -58.59 3.34
CA GLU A 285 12.06 -59.88 3.55
C GLU A 285 11.26 -60.95 2.78
N ALA A 286 11.62 -61.18 1.51
CA ALA A 286 11.33 -62.42 0.77
C ALA A 286 12.04 -62.40 -0.60
N SER A 287 13.37 -62.61 -0.61
CA SER A 287 14.06 -63.21 -1.75
C SER A 287 15.40 -63.80 -1.30
N ALA A 288 15.33 -64.99 -0.69
CA ALA A 288 16.46 -65.92 -0.57
C ALA A 288 15.86 -67.31 -0.46
N ASP A 289 15.65 -67.93 -1.63
CA ASP A 289 15.87 -69.35 -1.97
C ASP A 289 15.13 -69.70 -3.28
#